data_AF-H6L7I7-F1
#
_entry.id   AF-H6L7I7-F1
#
_cell.length_a   1.000
_cell.length_b   1.000
_cell.length_c   1.000
_cell.angle_alpha   90.00
_cell.angle_beta   90.00
_cell.angle_gamma   90.00
#
_symmetry.space_group_name_H-M   'P 1'
#
loop_
_entity.id
_entity.type
_entity.pdbx_description
1 polymer ?
#
loop_
_entity_poly.entity_id
_entity_poly.type
_entity_poly.pdbx_seq_one_letter_code
_entity_poly.pdbx_strand_id
1 'polypeptide(L)'
;MSLSPYPYIFCLFSLLMAGSAMAQDIFYNKVAGPLLQAPEAESPMVEFLLQGELLYPLQKEEGGFVFLENQSGRRGWLAKKELSEQAVRPQYRCFISNLRLRSQGNLQAAVVAKLQEGQLVRFTGRRSPNKESISIRGQKLPHYWLEVETAEGLIAWTYGGGLEKLVPIPTIPGNMEQEEPPKQGPSTKGDTLSIHLELPHSSKVRQAESLFLWWNALSPEWKAFYNQMVLLKPLEEAYSDATLAEIEQIMRLEELDLSQDDACQTGPFYAVALKDLSGLRGLPLLKRLHGRGLQLERLGGLNQLPSLEELSFTELKLKQLLFLPKKLKKLRLDFAQEQQFPMSLLRGQGQLEELAIRAQKIQDMQVFIQLPKLKKLSLQISDLRSISGINSLFMLEELRLEAEQSDLDLRPLAALSRLKKLYILADELQNINSIANLRQLQALEIHVKANRIDARLLSRFQQLRWLKLSTPELLQGESLRELKALVFFACQQDLPFSIQQLPGQLQQLELGAPSFQQLERLGQFSQLTSLDLRTAAWPAVGAFVAPPNLAKFYLRAPNLASLQQLPPMPQLRLLDLSQCTELKEIGALAQLKQLELLYLPKAISLQSEAVQAIYHPGLTIRHEVLSACF
;
A
#
# COMPACT_ATOMS: atom_id res chain seq x y z
N MET A 1 25.34 22.76 -39.44
CA MET A 1 24.81 24.12 -39.18
C MET A 1 23.34 24.11 -39.60
N SER A 2 22.33 24.45 -38.82
CA SER A 2 22.19 25.12 -37.50
C SER A 2 20.81 24.72 -36.94
N LEU A 3 20.75 24.08 -35.77
CA LEU A 3 20.43 24.66 -34.45
C LEU A 3 18.94 25.05 -34.24
N SER A 4 18.29 24.23 -33.42
CA SER A 4 17.06 24.50 -32.67
C SER A 4 17.25 25.65 -31.68
N PRO A 5 16.27 26.56 -31.47
CA PRO A 5 16.33 27.52 -30.38
C PRO A 5 15.47 27.06 -29.21
N TYR A 6 16.10 26.36 -28.26
CA TYR A 6 15.74 26.46 -26.84
C TYR A 6 17.00 26.92 -26.10
N PRO A 7 17.08 28.21 -25.75
CA PRO A 7 17.64 28.56 -24.45
C PRO A 7 16.79 29.64 -23.75
N TYR A 8 17.01 29.81 -22.45
CA TYR A 8 16.30 30.73 -21.52
C TYR A 8 15.06 30.20 -20.80
N ILE A 9 15.15 29.01 -20.21
CA ILE A 9 14.34 28.67 -19.01
C ILE A 9 15.22 28.52 -17.75
N PHE A 10 16.54 28.68 -17.87
CA PHE A 10 17.47 28.48 -16.74
C PHE A 10 17.81 29.71 -15.89
N CYS A 11 17.24 30.89 -16.15
CA CYS A 11 17.49 32.10 -15.33
C CYS A 11 16.32 32.56 -14.46
N LEU A 12 15.17 31.89 -14.46
CA LEU A 12 13.98 32.35 -13.72
C LEU A 12 13.82 31.74 -12.32
N PHE A 13 14.62 30.72 -11.96
CA PHE A 13 14.57 30.15 -10.61
C PHE A 13 15.30 30.98 -9.56
N SER A 14 16.18 31.91 -9.96
CA SER A 14 16.95 32.74 -9.03
C SER A 14 16.20 33.98 -8.52
N LEU A 15 15.03 34.31 -9.08
CA LEU A 15 14.27 35.52 -8.74
C LEU A 15 12.99 35.26 -7.93
N LEU A 16 12.60 34.01 -7.72
CA LEU A 16 11.42 33.63 -6.94
C LEU A 16 11.64 33.59 -5.41
N MET A 17 12.86 33.90 -4.95
CA MET A 17 13.18 33.99 -3.51
C MET A 17 13.26 35.43 -2.96
N ALA A 18 12.79 36.43 -3.70
CA ALA A 18 12.69 37.80 -3.20
C ALA A 18 11.26 38.34 -3.41
N GLY A 19 10.43 38.24 -2.36
CA GLY A 19 9.06 38.74 -2.36
C GLY A 19 9.00 40.26 -2.48
N SER A 20 8.87 40.77 -3.71
CA SER A 20 8.54 42.17 -3.97
C SER A 20 7.46 42.28 -5.03
N ALA A 21 6.54 43.23 -4.84
CA ALA A 21 5.37 43.50 -5.69
C ALA A 21 5.72 43.79 -7.17
N MET A 22 7.00 44.08 -7.47
CA MET A 22 7.49 44.31 -8.83
C MET A 22 7.53 43.04 -9.71
N ALA A 23 7.59 41.84 -9.10
CA ALA A 23 7.62 40.58 -9.84
C ALA A 23 6.24 40.17 -10.39
N GLN A 24 5.15 40.60 -9.75
CA GLN A 24 3.78 40.36 -10.24
C GLN A 24 3.45 41.23 -11.47
N ASP A 25 3.97 42.45 -11.55
CA ASP A 25 3.70 43.37 -12.66
C ASP A 25 4.38 42.96 -13.98
N ILE A 26 5.55 42.33 -13.92
CA ILE A 26 6.27 41.84 -15.10
C ILE A 26 5.59 40.58 -15.67
N PHE A 27 5.05 39.71 -14.80
CA PHE A 27 4.32 38.51 -15.23
C PHE A 27 3.01 38.88 -15.95
N TYR A 28 2.27 39.87 -15.43
CA TYR A 28 1.02 40.33 -16.05
C TYR A 28 1.26 41.05 -17.39
N ASN A 29 2.25 41.95 -17.48
CA ASN A 29 2.41 42.80 -18.66
C ASN A 29 3.26 42.20 -19.80
N LYS A 30 4.13 41.20 -19.54
CA LYS A 30 4.96 40.58 -20.60
C LYS A 30 4.61 39.14 -20.95
N VAL A 31 3.89 38.41 -20.09
CA VAL A 31 3.49 37.00 -20.36
C VAL A 31 2.00 36.88 -20.63
N ALA A 32 1.14 37.54 -19.84
CA ALA A 32 -0.31 37.48 -20.04
C ALA A 32 -0.82 38.46 -21.13
N GLY A 33 -0.15 39.61 -21.33
CA GLY A 33 -0.53 40.61 -22.34
C GLY A 33 -0.61 40.08 -23.80
N PRO A 34 0.39 39.33 -24.31
CA PRO A 34 0.35 38.83 -25.69
C PRO A 34 -0.66 37.70 -25.94
N LEU A 35 -1.17 37.04 -24.88
CA LEU A 35 -2.23 36.03 -24.97
C LEU A 35 -3.64 36.66 -25.10
N LEU A 36 -3.78 37.96 -24.82
CA LEU A 36 -5.03 38.71 -24.94
C LEU A 36 -5.24 39.36 -26.32
N GLN A 37 -4.30 39.21 -27.27
CA GLN A 37 -4.39 39.82 -28.61
C GLN A 37 -3.92 38.91 -29.76
N ALA A 38 -4.10 37.59 -29.68
CA ALA A 38 -3.92 36.70 -30.83
C ALA A 38 -5.28 36.40 -31.50
N PRO A 39 -5.42 36.58 -32.82
CA PRO A 39 -6.63 36.23 -33.56
C PRO A 39 -6.70 34.70 -33.80
N GLU A 40 -7.89 34.12 -33.56
CA GLU A 40 -8.40 32.86 -34.14
C GLU A 40 -7.38 31.73 -34.39
N ALA A 41 -6.79 31.19 -33.32
CA ALA A 41 -6.34 29.80 -33.33
C ALA A 41 -7.35 28.98 -32.51
N GLU A 42 -8.19 28.19 -33.18
CA GLU A 42 -9.13 27.28 -32.51
C GLU A 42 -8.35 26.37 -31.56
N SER A 43 -8.73 26.37 -30.28
CA SER A 43 -8.12 25.47 -29.30
C SER A 43 -8.35 24.02 -29.77
N PRO A 44 -7.33 23.14 -29.79
CA PRO A 44 -7.51 21.74 -30.16
C PRO A 44 -8.53 21.02 -29.28
N MET A 45 -8.84 21.58 -28.10
CA MET A 45 -9.91 21.09 -27.22
C MET A 45 -11.32 21.28 -27.80
N VAL A 46 -11.53 22.31 -28.63
CA VAL A 46 -12.79 22.55 -29.35
C VAL A 46 -13.01 21.47 -30.40
N GLU A 47 -11.95 21.08 -31.13
CA GLU A 47 -12.02 20.02 -32.13
C GLU A 47 -12.37 18.66 -31.50
N PHE A 48 -11.79 18.34 -30.33
CA PHE A 48 -12.14 17.12 -29.58
C PHE A 48 -13.59 17.12 -29.06
N LEU A 49 -14.09 18.30 -28.66
CA LEU A 49 -15.49 18.49 -28.31
C LEU A 49 -16.42 18.24 -29.52
N LEU A 50 -16.06 18.76 -30.70
CA LEU A 50 -16.81 18.57 -31.94
C LEU A 50 -16.79 17.10 -32.41
N GLN A 51 -15.72 16.37 -32.11
CA GLN A 51 -15.58 14.93 -32.39
C GLN A 51 -16.24 14.02 -31.34
N GLY A 52 -16.83 14.61 -30.28
CA GLY A 52 -17.58 13.87 -29.26
C GLY A 52 -16.72 13.17 -28.20
N GLU A 53 -15.45 13.55 -28.06
CA GLU A 53 -14.58 13.01 -27.02
C GLU A 53 -14.94 13.55 -25.63
N LEU A 54 -14.77 12.70 -24.60
CA LEU A 54 -14.94 13.13 -23.21
C LEU A 54 -13.72 13.91 -22.73
N LEU A 55 -13.97 15.11 -22.20
CA LEU A 55 -12.96 16.00 -21.63
C LEU A 55 -13.08 16.06 -20.10
N TYR A 56 -11.95 15.93 -19.41
CA TYR A 56 -11.87 15.91 -17.94
C TYR A 56 -11.16 17.17 -17.44
N PRO A 57 -11.76 17.94 -16.51
CA PRO A 57 -11.13 19.13 -15.96
C PRO A 57 -10.01 18.79 -14.97
N LEU A 58 -8.86 19.42 -15.17
CA LEU A 58 -7.65 19.23 -14.38
C LEU A 58 -7.47 20.35 -13.33
N GLN A 59 -8.47 20.61 -12.48
CA GLN A 59 -8.45 21.52 -11.30
C GLN A 59 -7.79 22.92 -11.44
N LYS A 60 -7.38 23.34 -12.64
CA LYS A 60 -6.72 24.61 -12.94
C LYS A 60 -7.69 25.48 -13.73
N GLU A 61 -8.14 26.55 -13.10
CA GLU A 61 -8.98 27.57 -13.71
C GLU A 61 -8.30 28.93 -13.55
N GLU A 62 -8.07 29.63 -14.65
CA GLU A 62 -7.49 30.98 -14.65
C GLU A 62 -8.19 31.82 -15.73
N GLY A 63 -8.59 33.05 -15.39
CA GLY A 63 -9.03 34.05 -16.38
C GLY A 63 -10.23 33.66 -17.26
N GLY A 64 -11.14 32.81 -16.79
CA GLY A 64 -12.29 32.36 -17.59
C GLY A 64 -12.02 31.17 -18.52
N PHE A 65 -10.86 30.53 -18.38
CA PHE A 65 -10.50 29.30 -19.07
C PHE A 65 -10.36 28.12 -18.08
N VAL A 66 -10.61 26.91 -18.57
CA VAL A 66 -10.46 25.65 -17.83
C VAL A 66 -9.42 24.79 -18.51
N PHE A 67 -8.50 24.22 -17.74
CA PHE A 67 -7.52 23.27 -18.26
C PHE A 67 -8.11 21.86 -18.27
N LEU A 68 -8.10 21.21 -19.43
CA LEU A 68 -8.80 19.95 -19.70
C LEU A 68 -7.85 18.90 -20.27
N GLU A 69 -8.19 17.62 -20.08
CA GLU A 69 -7.51 16.46 -20.66
C GLU A 69 -8.54 15.55 -21.34
N ASN A 70 -8.25 15.06 -22.54
CA ASN A 70 -9.10 14.07 -23.20
C ASN A 70 -8.70 12.63 -22.82
N GLN A 71 -9.47 11.64 -23.29
CA GLN A 71 -9.20 10.22 -23.00
C GLN A 71 -7.85 9.72 -23.52
N SER A 72 -7.26 10.37 -24.53
CA SER A 72 -5.95 10.04 -25.08
C SER A 72 -4.79 10.78 -24.39
N GLY A 73 -5.06 11.53 -23.31
CA GLY A 73 -4.04 12.21 -22.50
C GLY A 73 -3.55 13.53 -23.08
N ARG A 74 -4.20 14.06 -24.12
CA ARG A 74 -3.90 15.39 -24.69
C ARG A 74 -4.54 16.46 -23.82
N ARG A 75 -3.78 17.52 -23.54
CA ARG A 75 -4.16 18.58 -22.60
C ARG A 75 -4.21 19.94 -23.28
N GLY A 76 -5.17 20.77 -22.87
CA GLY A 76 -5.32 22.12 -23.42
C GLY A 76 -6.26 22.99 -22.60
N TRP A 77 -6.23 24.29 -22.87
CA TRP A 77 -7.13 25.26 -22.26
C TRP A 77 -8.36 25.46 -23.13
N LEU A 78 -9.53 25.59 -22.50
CA LEU A 78 -10.81 25.87 -23.16
C LEU A 78 -11.52 27.03 -22.47
N ALA A 79 -12.14 27.94 -23.23
CA ALA A 79 -12.86 29.06 -22.64
C ALA A 79 -14.17 28.59 -22.01
N LYS A 80 -14.52 29.10 -20.82
CA LYS A 80 -15.79 28.76 -20.13
C LYS A 80 -17.04 29.10 -20.97
N LYS A 81 -16.96 30.12 -21.84
CA LYS A 81 -18.05 30.48 -22.76
C LYS A 81 -18.34 29.38 -23.80
N GLU A 82 -17.31 28.68 -24.26
CA GLU A 82 -17.40 27.57 -25.23
C GLU A 82 -17.95 26.30 -24.56
N LEU A 83 -17.73 26.14 -23.25
CA LEU A 83 -18.44 25.16 -22.42
C LEU A 83 -19.95 25.45 -22.36
N SER A 84 -20.38 26.70 -22.20
CA SER A 84 -21.81 27.00 -22.01
C SER A 84 -22.67 26.93 -23.27
N GLU A 85 -22.11 27.18 -24.46
CA GLU A 85 -22.89 27.17 -25.70
C GLU A 85 -23.01 25.77 -26.33
N GLN A 86 -22.16 24.82 -25.93
CA GLN A 86 -22.12 23.48 -26.55
C GLN A 86 -22.11 22.31 -25.55
N ALA A 87 -22.09 22.53 -24.22
CA ALA A 87 -22.10 21.44 -23.24
C ALA A 87 -23.47 20.75 -23.09
N VAL A 88 -23.48 19.50 -23.56
CA VAL A 88 -24.19 18.35 -22.97
C VAL A 88 -25.71 18.42 -23.01
N ARG A 89 -26.25 18.18 -24.21
CA ARG A 89 -27.57 17.55 -24.35
C ARG A 89 -27.56 16.23 -23.55
N PRO A 90 -28.45 16.04 -22.55
CA PRO A 90 -28.39 14.87 -21.69
C PRO A 90 -28.56 13.59 -22.51
N GLN A 91 -27.67 12.63 -22.28
CA GLN A 91 -27.77 11.30 -22.85
C GLN A 91 -28.72 10.44 -22.01
N TYR A 92 -29.50 9.60 -22.68
CA TYR A 92 -30.43 8.68 -22.07
C TYR A 92 -30.16 7.28 -22.56
N ARG A 93 -30.36 6.29 -21.69
CA ARG A 93 -30.33 4.87 -22.03
C ARG A 93 -31.76 4.35 -22.12
N CYS A 94 -32.10 3.65 -23.19
CA CYS A 94 -33.36 2.91 -23.30
C CYS A 94 -33.33 1.70 -22.36
N PHE A 95 -34.31 1.56 -21.46
CA PHE A 95 -34.38 0.42 -20.51
C PHE A 95 -35.52 -0.56 -20.83
N ILE A 96 -36.17 -0.38 -21.98
CA ILE A 96 -37.28 -1.22 -22.44
C ILE A 96 -36.99 -1.67 -23.87
N SER A 97 -37.20 -2.95 -24.15
CA SER A 97 -37.09 -3.50 -25.50
C SER A 97 -38.26 -3.03 -26.39
N ASN A 98 -37.97 -2.72 -27.67
CA ASN A 98 -38.93 -2.23 -28.67
C ASN A 98 -39.61 -0.88 -28.36
N LEU A 99 -38.90 0.05 -27.72
CA LEU A 99 -39.41 1.41 -27.49
C LEU A 99 -39.57 2.16 -28.83
N ARG A 100 -40.79 2.61 -29.15
CA ARG A 100 -41.13 3.16 -30.47
C ARG A 100 -40.75 4.64 -30.60
N LEU A 101 -39.95 4.96 -31.63
CA LEU A 101 -39.72 6.32 -32.10
C LEU A 101 -40.84 6.72 -33.07
N ARG A 102 -41.37 7.93 -32.94
CA ARG A 102 -42.52 8.45 -33.70
C ARG A 102 -42.21 9.79 -34.36
N SER A 103 -42.95 10.10 -35.42
CA SER A 103 -42.82 11.39 -36.12
C SER A 103 -43.27 12.59 -35.28
N GLN A 104 -44.13 12.40 -34.28
CA GLN A 104 -44.59 13.42 -33.34
C GLN A 104 -44.76 12.83 -31.93
N GLY A 105 -44.72 13.68 -30.90
CA GLY A 105 -44.83 13.28 -29.49
C GLY A 105 -46.25 12.96 -29.02
N ASN A 106 -46.88 11.94 -29.61
CA ASN A 106 -48.18 11.40 -29.19
C ASN A 106 -48.36 9.93 -29.66
N LEU A 107 -49.32 9.22 -29.06
CA LEU A 107 -49.59 7.81 -29.38
C LEU A 107 -50.12 7.53 -30.81
N GLN A 108 -50.74 8.52 -31.45
CA GLN A 108 -51.37 8.37 -32.78
C GLN A 108 -50.39 8.58 -33.94
N ALA A 109 -49.22 9.19 -33.68
CA ALA A 109 -48.21 9.48 -34.69
C ALA A 109 -47.56 8.21 -35.27
N ALA A 110 -47.20 8.24 -36.55
CA ALA A 110 -46.56 7.11 -37.23
C ALA A 110 -45.24 6.72 -36.56
N VAL A 111 -45.00 5.41 -36.43
CA VAL A 111 -43.75 4.87 -35.89
C VAL A 111 -42.69 4.90 -36.98
N VAL A 112 -41.59 5.60 -36.72
CA VAL A 112 -40.49 5.78 -37.68
C VAL A 112 -39.30 4.85 -37.40
N ALA A 113 -39.13 4.40 -36.15
CA ALA A 113 -38.11 3.42 -35.77
C ALA A 113 -38.44 2.78 -34.40
N LYS A 114 -37.62 1.82 -33.96
CA LYS A 114 -37.71 1.19 -32.63
C LYS A 114 -36.33 1.10 -31.99
N LEU A 115 -36.26 1.42 -30.71
CA LEU A 115 -35.07 1.25 -29.88
C LEU A 115 -35.11 -0.09 -29.14
N GLN A 116 -33.94 -0.70 -29.00
CA GLN A 116 -33.69 -1.86 -28.15
C GLN A 116 -33.21 -1.43 -26.77
N GLU A 117 -33.34 -2.34 -25.80
CA GLU A 117 -32.82 -2.14 -24.45
C GLU A 117 -31.30 -1.94 -24.48
N GLY A 118 -30.80 -0.94 -23.75
CA GLY A 118 -29.40 -0.54 -23.74
C GLY A 118 -28.99 0.51 -24.78
N GLN A 119 -29.80 0.77 -25.82
CA GLN A 119 -29.45 1.77 -26.84
C GLN A 119 -29.45 3.19 -26.25
N LEU A 120 -28.43 3.97 -26.64
CA LEU A 120 -28.24 5.34 -26.19
C LEU A 120 -28.91 6.32 -27.17
N VAL A 121 -29.54 7.34 -26.60
CA VAL A 121 -30.12 8.45 -27.36
C VAL A 121 -29.78 9.78 -26.69
N ARG A 122 -29.66 10.83 -27.49
CA ARG A 122 -29.35 12.18 -27.01
C ARG A 122 -30.62 13.03 -27.01
N PHE A 123 -30.94 13.68 -25.90
CA PHE A 123 -32.12 14.56 -25.83
C PHE A 123 -31.88 15.88 -26.55
N THR A 124 -32.76 16.25 -27.49
CA THR A 124 -32.58 17.46 -28.30
C THR A 124 -32.91 18.76 -27.56
N GLY A 125 -33.58 18.67 -26.40
CA GLY A 125 -34.09 19.80 -25.64
C GLY A 125 -35.61 19.99 -25.74
N ARG A 126 -36.30 19.28 -26.65
CA ARG A 126 -37.74 19.43 -26.87
C ARG A 126 -38.56 18.31 -26.21
N ARG A 127 -39.65 18.70 -25.53
CA ARG A 127 -40.62 17.77 -24.90
C ARG A 127 -42.05 18.15 -25.26
N SER A 128 -42.98 17.19 -25.17
CA SER A 128 -44.41 17.47 -25.33
C SER A 128 -44.92 18.41 -24.24
N PRO A 129 -45.96 19.22 -24.50
CA PRO A 129 -46.54 20.11 -23.50
C PRO A 129 -47.28 19.34 -22.40
N ASN A 130 -47.89 18.21 -22.74
CA ASN A 130 -48.68 17.38 -21.83
C ASN A 130 -48.00 16.02 -21.59
N LYS A 131 -48.19 15.47 -20.38
CA LYS A 131 -47.82 14.09 -20.06
C LYS A 131 -48.91 13.15 -20.59
N GLU A 132 -48.48 12.01 -21.11
CA GLU A 132 -49.36 10.92 -21.51
C GLU A 132 -49.11 9.73 -20.59
N SER A 133 -50.14 8.95 -20.24
CA SER A 133 -49.99 7.79 -19.37
C SER A 133 -49.97 6.51 -20.19
N ILE A 134 -48.82 5.82 -20.20
CA ILE A 134 -48.64 4.54 -20.91
C ILE A 134 -48.39 3.45 -19.88
N SER A 135 -49.03 2.28 -20.07
CA SER A 135 -48.83 1.12 -19.22
C SER A 135 -47.55 0.38 -19.62
N ILE A 136 -46.57 0.32 -18.73
CA ILE A 136 -45.30 -0.39 -18.90
C ILE A 136 -45.21 -1.45 -17.80
N ARG A 137 -45.10 -2.73 -18.18
CA ARG A 137 -45.05 -3.88 -17.26
C ARG A 137 -46.21 -3.89 -16.22
N GLY A 138 -47.40 -3.46 -16.64
CA GLY A 138 -48.60 -3.42 -15.79
C GLY A 138 -48.75 -2.16 -14.94
N GLN A 139 -47.78 -1.24 -14.94
CA GLN A 139 -47.86 0.04 -14.23
C GLN A 139 -48.14 1.19 -15.19
N LYS A 140 -49.17 2.00 -14.90
CA LYS A 140 -49.46 3.24 -15.64
C LYS A 140 -48.50 4.33 -15.16
N LEU A 141 -47.54 4.69 -16.01
CA LEU A 141 -46.61 5.78 -15.74
C LEU A 141 -47.04 7.00 -16.55
N PRO A 142 -47.22 8.20 -15.96
CA PRO A 142 -47.43 9.44 -16.69
C PRO A 142 -46.11 10.13 -17.04
N HIS A 143 -45.79 10.30 -18.32
CA HIS A 143 -44.53 10.93 -18.76
C HIS A 143 -44.70 11.82 -19.99
N TYR A 144 -43.79 12.77 -20.17
CA TYR A 144 -43.67 13.55 -21.41
C TYR A 144 -43.09 12.70 -22.54
N TRP A 145 -43.46 13.03 -23.78
CA TRP A 145 -42.70 12.63 -24.95
C TRP A 145 -41.46 13.51 -25.06
N LEU A 146 -40.33 12.90 -25.40
CA LEU A 146 -39.04 13.55 -25.56
C LEU A 146 -38.60 13.42 -27.01
N GLU A 147 -38.14 14.50 -27.62
CA GLU A 147 -37.46 14.45 -28.91
C GLU A 147 -36.00 14.06 -28.67
N VAL A 148 -35.56 13.00 -29.34
CA VAL A 148 -34.25 12.39 -29.16
C VAL A 148 -33.58 12.14 -30.50
N GLU A 149 -32.25 12.18 -30.49
CA GLU A 149 -31.38 11.87 -31.60
C GLU A 149 -30.70 10.52 -31.35
N THR A 150 -30.81 9.58 -32.29
CA THR A 150 -30.12 8.28 -32.20
C THR A 150 -28.66 8.39 -32.63
N ALA A 151 -27.87 7.33 -32.39
CA ALA A 151 -26.46 7.29 -32.81
C ALA A 151 -26.29 7.41 -34.34
N GLU A 152 -27.30 6.98 -35.11
CA GLU A 152 -27.36 7.08 -36.57
C GLU A 152 -27.86 8.44 -37.08
N GLY A 153 -28.08 9.42 -36.18
CA GLY A 153 -28.51 10.78 -36.52
C GLY A 153 -30.01 10.94 -36.75
N LEU A 154 -30.84 9.92 -36.47
CA LEU A 154 -32.29 10.02 -36.60
C LEU A 154 -32.87 10.84 -35.44
N ILE A 155 -33.58 11.94 -35.76
CA ILE A 155 -34.31 12.75 -34.79
C ILE A 155 -35.79 12.36 -34.79
N ALA A 156 -36.31 11.89 -33.66
CA ALA A 156 -37.69 11.45 -33.52
C ALA A 156 -38.19 11.55 -32.07
N TRP A 157 -39.50 11.40 -31.88
CA TRP A 157 -40.15 11.49 -30.57
C TRP A 157 -40.29 10.12 -29.92
N THR A 158 -39.98 10.01 -28.63
CA THR A 158 -40.16 8.78 -27.85
C THR A 158 -40.80 9.04 -26.50
N TYR A 159 -41.40 7.99 -25.94
CA TYR A 159 -42.02 8.08 -24.63
C TYR A 159 -40.94 8.12 -23.54
N GLY A 160 -40.85 9.22 -22.81
CA GLY A 160 -39.74 9.41 -21.84
C GLY A 160 -39.77 8.43 -20.67
N GLY A 161 -40.92 7.82 -20.36
CA GLY A 161 -41.02 6.78 -19.34
C GLY A 161 -40.34 5.45 -19.71
N GLY A 162 -39.80 5.32 -20.93
CA GLY A 162 -38.94 4.20 -21.35
C GLY A 162 -37.45 4.53 -21.41
N LEU A 163 -37.05 5.70 -20.93
CA LEU A 163 -35.68 6.21 -20.95
C LEU A 163 -35.14 6.47 -19.53
N GLU A 164 -33.87 6.17 -19.31
CA GLU A 164 -33.12 6.46 -18.08
C GLU A 164 -32.08 7.55 -18.36
N LYS A 165 -32.11 8.66 -17.61
CA LYS A 165 -31.19 9.79 -17.81
C LYS A 165 -29.79 9.44 -17.28
N LEU A 166 -28.77 9.55 -18.12
CA LEU A 166 -27.37 9.42 -17.72
C LEU A 166 -26.87 10.80 -17.24
N VAL A 167 -26.73 10.96 -15.93
CA VAL A 167 -26.17 12.19 -15.33
C VAL A 167 -24.66 12.00 -15.11
N PRO A 168 -23.79 12.95 -15.51
CA PRO A 168 -22.39 12.91 -15.09
C PRO A 168 -22.30 13.17 -13.58
N ILE A 169 -21.61 12.31 -12.85
CA ILE A 169 -21.38 12.45 -11.40
C ILE A 169 -20.51 13.70 -11.17
N PRO A 170 -20.99 14.72 -10.41
CA PRO A 170 -20.39 14.97 -9.08
C PRO A 170 -21.35 15.63 -8.06
N THR A 171 -21.42 15.14 -6.82
CA THR A 171 -20.85 15.77 -5.59
C THR A 171 -21.20 15.01 -4.31
N ILE A 172 -20.27 15.13 -3.37
CA ILE A 172 -20.21 14.69 -1.98
C ILE A 172 -21.26 15.48 -1.15
N PRO A 173 -21.95 14.88 -0.15
CA PRO A 173 -22.72 15.67 0.81
C PRO A 173 -21.75 16.36 1.78
N GLY A 174 -21.61 17.68 1.64
CA GLY A 174 -20.91 18.55 2.58
C GLY A 174 -21.92 19.32 3.42
N ASN A 175 -21.77 19.19 4.75
CA ASN A 175 -22.32 20.02 5.82
C ASN A 175 -23.85 20.14 5.94
N MET A 176 -24.38 19.45 6.95
CA MET A 176 -25.56 19.92 7.67
C MET A 176 -25.18 21.18 8.44
N GLU A 177 -25.51 22.34 7.89
CA GLU A 177 -25.78 23.51 8.71
C GLU A 177 -27.24 23.45 9.16
N GLN A 178 -27.42 23.66 10.47
CA GLN A 178 -28.70 23.71 11.15
C GLN A 178 -29.46 24.95 10.68
N GLU A 179 -30.65 24.76 10.11
CA GLU A 179 -31.67 25.80 10.06
C GLU A 179 -32.87 25.36 10.91
N GLU A 180 -33.14 26.13 11.96
CA GLU A 180 -34.37 26.07 12.75
C GLU A 180 -35.59 26.45 11.91
N PRO A 181 -36.79 25.92 12.20
CA PRO A 181 -38.00 26.25 11.45
C PRO A 181 -38.57 27.61 11.89
N PRO A 182 -39.11 28.44 10.99
CA PRO A 182 -39.88 29.61 11.40
C PRO A 182 -41.27 29.19 11.88
N LYS A 183 -41.69 29.81 12.99
CA LYS A 183 -42.99 29.67 13.64
C LYS A 183 -44.07 30.53 12.99
N GLN A 184 -45.29 29.96 12.92
CA GLN A 184 -46.65 30.56 12.88
C GLN A 184 -47.04 31.36 11.61
N GLY A 185 -48.28 31.35 11.10
CA GLY A 185 -49.59 30.94 11.60
C GLY A 185 -50.67 31.02 10.48
N PRO A 186 -51.98 31.09 10.78
CA PRO A 186 -53.00 30.18 10.23
C PRO A 186 -53.86 30.75 9.07
N SER A 187 -54.46 29.87 8.24
CA SER A 187 -55.79 30.15 7.65
C SER A 187 -56.53 28.88 7.15
N THR A 188 -57.66 28.64 7.81
CA THR A 188 -59.00 28.21 7.34
C THR A 188 -59.19 27.05 6.34
N LYS A 189 -59.75 25.96 6.90
CA LYS A 189 -60.93 25.16 6.49
C LYS A 189 -61.15 24.84 5.00
N GLY A 190 -61.12 23.54 4.72
CA GLY A 190 -61.84 22.88 3.64
C GLY A 190 -61.92 21.39 3.94
N ASP A 191 -63.01 20.94 4.56
CA ASP A 191 -63.28 19.53 4.85
C ASP A 191 -63.43 18.74 3.55
N THR A 192 -62.65 17.67 3.39
CA THR A 192 -63.08 16.51 2.59
C THR A 192 -62.37 15.26 3.11
N LEU A 193 -63.19 14.28 3.48
CA LEU A 193 -62.83 13.03 4.15
C LEU A 193 -61.61 12.31 3.55
N SER A 194 -60.56 12.25 4.34
CA SER A 194 -59.44 11.32 4.20
C SER A 194 -59.90 9.90 4.48
N ILE A 195 -59.76 8.99 3.52
CA ILE A 195 -59.38 7.61 3.84
C ILE A 195 -57.88 7.53 3.60
N HIS A 196 -57.11 7.97 4.60
CA HIS A 196 -55.68 7.69 4.68
C HIS A 196 -55.52 6.21 5.07
N LEU A 197 -55.25 5.36 4.08
CA LEU A 197 -54.49 4.13 4.33
C LEU A 197 -53.02 4.53 4.41
N GLU A 198 -52.64 5.19 5.51
CA GLU A 198 -51.22 5.27 5.90
C GLU A 198 -50.81 3.88 6.38
N LEU A 199 -50.30 3.06 5.47
CA LEU A 199 -49.48 1.92 5.87
C LEU A 199 -48.18 2.48 6.47
N PRO A 200 -47.85 2.19 7.74
CA PRO A 200 -46.64 2.70 8.37
C PRO A 200 -45.45 1.98 7.75
N HIS A 201 -44.82 2.56 6.73
CA HIS A 201 -43.57 2.05 6.17
C HIS A 201 -42.45 2.40 7.15
N SER A 202 -42.37 1.63 8.23
CA SER A 202 -41.38 1.81 9.28
C SER A 202 -39.95 1.82 8.70
N SER A 203 -39.08 2.67 9.25
CA SER A 203 -37.66 2.79 8.84
C SER A 203 -36.92 1.45 8.79
N LYS A 204 -37.34 0.48 9.60
CA LYS A 204 -36.81 -0.89 9.64
C LYS A 204 -37.09 -1.68 8.36
N VAL A 205 -38.26 -1.50 7.74
CA VAL A 205 -38.60 -2.19 6.48
C VAL A 205 -37.73 -1.68 5.33
N ARG A 206 -37.54 -0.35 5.24
CA ARG A 206 -36.64 0.25 4.24
C ARG A 206 -35.18 -0.19 4.42
N GLN A 207 -34.72 -0.35 5.66
CA GLN A 207 -33.39 -0.87 5.97
C GLN A 207 -33.25 -2.34 5.51
N ALA A 208 -34.21 -3.20 5.85
CA ALA A 208 -34.20 -4.60 5.41
C ALA A 208 -34.23 -4.72 3.88
N GLU A 209 -35.06 -3.92 3.19
CA GLU A 209 -35.09 -3.87 1.73
C GLU A 209 -33.73 -3.48 1.13
N SER A 210 -33.05 -2.48 1.71
CA SER A 210 -31.73 -2.06 1.23
C SER A 210 -30.66 -3.15 1.39
N LEU A 211 -30.72 -3.93 2.47
CA LEU A 211 -29.82 -5.05 2.73
C LEU A 211 -30.02 -6.20 1.75
N PHE A 212 -31.27 -6.54 1.43
CA PHE A 212 -31.58 -7.55 0.42
C PHE A 212 -31.21 -7.09 -1.00
N LEU A 213 -31.42 -5.80 -1.33
CA LEU A 213 -30.97 -5.25 -2.61
C LEU A 213 -29.45 -5.34 -2.77
N TRP A 214 -28.70 -5.06 -1.69
CA TRP A 214 -27.25 -5.24 -1.68
C TRP A 214 -26.87 -6.71 -1.92
N TRP A 215 -27.46 -7.66 -1.18
CA TRP A 215 -27.19 -9.08 -1.34
C TRP A 215 -27.48 -9.59 -2.75
N ASN A 216 -28.60 -9.14 -3.33
CA ASN A 216 -29.01 -9.54 -4.68
C ASN A 216 -28.15 -8.94 -5.79
N ALA A 217 -27.42 -7.87 -5.51
CA ALA A 217 -26.48 -7.27 -6.46
C ALA A 217 -25.10 -7.98 -6.48
N LEU A 218 -24.82 -8.87 -5.52
CA LEU A 218 -23.57 -9.63 -5.47
C LEU A 218 -23.50 -10.65 -6.61
N SER A 219 -22.28 -10.87 -7.11
CA SER A 219 -22.04 -11.95 -8.05
C SER A 219 -22.18 -13.32 -7.38
N PRO A 220 -22.45 -14.41 -8.12
CA PRO A 220 -22.51 -15.75 -7.56
C PRO A 220 -21.26 -16.14 -6.77
N GLU A 221 -20.09 -15.68 -7.23
CA GLU A 221 -18.81 -15.88 -6.54
C GLU A 221 -18.80 -15.21 -5.17
N TRP A 222 -19.26 -13.96 -5.08
CA TRP A 222 -19.33 -13.25 -3.80
C TRP A 222 -20.37 -13.83 -2.85
N LYS A 223 -21.53 -14.27 -3.35
CA LYS A 223 -22.52 -14.98 -2.53
C LYS A 223 -21.93 -16.27 -1.95
N ALA A 224 -21.25 -17.06 -2.79
CA ALA A 224 -20.56 -18.28 -2.36
C ALA A 224 -19.47 -18.00 -1.32
N PHE A 225 -18.65 -16.96 -1.55
CA PHE A 225 -17.64 -16.55 -0.59
C PHE A 225 -18.25 -16.20 0.77
N TYR A 226 -19.28 -15.35 0.83
CA TYR A 226 -19.89 -14.97 2.10
C TYR A 226 -20.54 -16.15 2.80
N ASN A 227 -21.30 -16.99 2.07
CA ASN A 227 -21.93 -18.16 2.65
C ASN A 227 -20.90 -19.13 3.25
N GLN A 228 -19.79 -19.38 2.57
CA GLN A 228 -18.79 -20.36 3.05
C GLN A 228 -17.80 -19.79 4.06
N MET A 229 -17.25 -18.60 3.80
CA MET A 229 -16.11 -18.08 4.55
C MET A 229 -16.54 -17.17 5.70
N VAL A 230 -17.72 -16.56 5.62
CA VAL A 230 -18.23 -15.65 6.66
C VAL A 230 -19.34 -16.31 7.47
N LEU A 231 -20.30 -16.95 6.80
CA LEU A 231 -21.45 -17.60 7.44
C LEU A 231 -21.19 -19.08 7.77
N LEU A 232 -20.09 -19.66 7.27
CA LEU A 232 -19.69 -21.04 7.51
C LEU A 232 -20.75 -22.09 7.12
N LYS A 233 -21.52 -21.80 6.06
CA LYS A 233 -22.53 -22.71 5.52
C LYS A 233 -21.89 -23.94 4.86
N PRO A 234 -22.58 -25.09 4.87
CA PRO A 234 -22.17 -26.27 4.10
C PRO A 234 -22.00 -25.98 2.62
N LEU A 235 -21.20 -26.79 1.93
CA LEU A 235 -20.90 -26.63 0.49
C LEU A 235 -22.18 -26.65 -0.36
N GLU A 236 -23.16 -27.47 0.02
CA GLU A 236 -24.45 -27.61 -0.64
C GLU A 236 -25.27 -26.32 -0.61
N GLU A 237 -25.01 -25.46 0.38
CA GLU A 237 -25.70 -24.20 0.60
C GLU A 237 -24.88 -22.97 0.15
N ALA A 238 -23.75 -23.17 -0.53
CA ALA A 238 -22.86 -22.09 -0.96
C ALA A 238 -23.58 -21.02 -1.79
N TYR A 239 -24.51 -21.42 -2.64
CA TYR A 239 -25.27 -20.51 -3.51
C TYR A 239 -26.67 -20.19 -2.99
N SER A 240 -27.00 -20.59 -1.76
CA SER A 240 -28.27 -20.26 -1.12
C SER A 240 -28.38 -18.75 -0.87
N ASP A 241 -29.61 -18.22 -0.90
CA ASP A 241 -29.82 -16.84 -0.47
C ASP A 241 -29.68 -16.72 1.06
N ALA A 242 -29.06 -15.63 1.49
CA ALA A 242 -28.88 -15.34 2.90
C ALA A 242 -30.12 -14.71 3.53
N THR A 243 -30.38 -15.05 4.79
CA THR A 243 -31.43 -14.43 5.60
C THR A 243 -31.03 -13.01 6.00
N LEU A 244 -32.00 -12.21 6.46
CA LEU A 244 -31.71 -10.84 6.92
C LEU A 244 -30.66 -10.81 8.06
N ALA A 245 -30.75 -11.75 9.02
CA ALA A 245 -29.82 -11.83 10.14
C ALA A 245 -28.39 -12.16 9.69
N GLU A 246 -28.26 -13.04 8.70
CA GLU A 246 -26.98 -13.38 8.07
C GLU A 246 -26.39 -12.20 7.30
N ILE A 247 -27.21 -11.46 6.56
CA ILE A 247 -26.76 -10.24 5.87
C ILE A 247 -26.33 -9.17 6.88
N GLU A 248 -27.07 -8.98 7.98
CA GLU A 248 -26.68 -8.09 9.06
C GLU A 248 -25.35 -8.50 9.72
N GLN A 249 -25.07 -9.80 9.85
CA GLN A 249 -23.79 -10.30 10.34
C GLN A 249 -22.64 -9.89 9.39
N ILE A 250 -22.82 -10.05 8.08
CA ILE A 250 -21.84 -9.62 7.07
C ILE A 250 -21.61 -8.10 7.15
N MET A 251 -22.66 -7.30 7.35
CA MET A 251 -22.58 -5.84 7.46
C MET A 251 -21.82 -5.36 8.71
N ARG A 252 -21.64 -6.22 9.71
CA ARG A 252 -20.91 -5.92 10.95
C ARG A 252 -19.42 -6.26 10.87
N LEU A 253 -18.93 -6.80 9.74
CA LEU A 253 -17.52 -7.14 9.59
C LEU A 253 -16.62 -5.90 9.71
N GLU A 254 -15.68 -5.96 10.66
CA GLU A 254 -14.62 -4.95 10.82
C GLU A 254 -13.31 -5.37 10.15
N GLU A 255 -13.11 -6.67 9.97
CA GLU A 255 -11.95 -7.27 9.34
C GLU A 255 -12.39 -8.40 8.42
N LEU A 256 -11.73 -8.48 7.27
CA LEU A 256 -11.92 -9.56 6.32
C LEU A 256 -10.55 -10.00 5.79
N ASP A 257 -10.31 -11.30 5.85
CA ASP A 257 -9.13 -11.93 5.27
C ASP A 257 -9.57 -12.80 4.08
N LEU A 258 -9.03 -12.48 2.91
CA LEU A 258 -9.22 -13.21 1.66
C LEU A 258 -8.02 -14.12 1.34
N SER A 259 -7.08 -14.31 2.27
CA SER A 259 -5.96 -15.23 2.09
C SER A 259 -6.49 -16.66 2.14
N GLN A 260 -6.37 -17.36 1.02
CA GLN A 260 -6.64 -18.79 0.98
C GLN A 260 -5.37 -19.50 1.45
N ASP A 261 -5.49 -20.30 2.50
CA ASP A 261 -4.36 -20.97 3.14
C ASP A 261 -3.83 -22.10 2.26
N ASP A 262 -2.52 -22.11 2.00
CA ASP A 262 -1.86 -23.13 1.16
C ASP A 262 -1.94 -24.54 1.76
N ALA A 263 -2.20 -24.67 3.07
CA ALA A 263 -2.33 -25.95 3.75
C ALA A 263 -3.61 -26.73 3.38
N CYS A 264 -4.58 -26.08 2.72
CA CYS A 264 -5.87 -26.67 2.35
C CYS A 264 -5.98 -27.03 0.85
N GLN A 265 -4.86 -27.29 0.18
CA GLN A 265 -4.78 -27.68 -1.24
C GLN A 265 -5.54 -28.96 -1.62
N THR A 266 -6.15 -29.67 -0.66
CA THR A 266 -6.84 -30.95 -0.87
C THR A 266 -8.35 -30.92 -0.59
N GLY A 267 -8.92 -29.77 -0.22
CA GLY A 267 -10.37 -29.62 -0.02
C GLY A 267 -11.10 -28.98 -1.21
N PRO A 268 -12.44 -29.12 -1.31
CA PRO A 268 -13.26 -28.57 -2.41
C PRO A 268 -13.35 -27.02 -2.43
N PHE A 269 -12.54 -26.34 -1.62
CA PHE A 269 -12.53 -24.89 -1.38
C PHE A 269 -12.03 -24.04 -2.58
N TYR A 270 -11.79 -24.65 -3.74
CA TYR A 270 -11.23 -24.01 -4.93
C TYR A 270 -12.22 -23.26 -5.85
N ALA A 271 -13.52 -23.23 -5.53
CA ALA A 271 -14.53 -22.84 -6.52
C ALA A 271 -14.75 -21.33 -6.70
N VAL A 272 -14.26 -20.46 -5.80
CA VAL A 272 -14.52 -19.02 -5.88
C VAL A 272 -13.26 -18.24 -6.22
N ALA A 273 -12.89 -18.25 -7.49
CA ALA A 273 -11.85 -17.38 -8.01
C ALA A 273 -12.36 -15.93 -8.06
N LEU A 274 -12.21 -15.19 -6.95
CA LEU A 274 -12.54 -13.76 -6.91
C LEU A 274 -11.58 -13.00 -7.82
N LYS A 275 -12.11 -12.46 -8.93
CA LYS A 275 -11.35 -11.63 -9.88
C LYS A 275 -11.42 -10.13 -9.57
N ASP A 276 -12.40 -9.72 -8.77
CA ASP A 276 -12.69 -8.32 -8.44
C ASP A 276 -13.30 -8.17 -7.04
N LEU A 277 -13.00 -7.04 -6.38
CA LEU A 277 -13.42 -6.73 -5.01
C LEU A 277 -14.77 -5.98 -4.90
N SER A 278 -15.55 -5.87 -5.98
CA SER A 278 -16.82 -5.14 -5.97
C SER A 278 -17.87 -5.69 -5.01
N GLY A 279 -17.81 -6.97 -4.61
CA GLY A 279 -18.72 -7.51 -3.59
C GLY A 279 -18.48 -7.00 -2.18
N LEU A 280 -17.42 -6.22 -1.95
CA LEU A 280 -17.17 -5.51 -0.69
C LEU A 280 -17.87 -4.14 -0.64
N ARG A 281 -18.45 -3.66 -1.74
CA ARG A 281 -19.07 -2.32 -1.80
C ARG A 281 -20.08 -2.13 -0.68
N GLY A 282 -20.00 -1.01 0.02
CA GLY A 282 -21.00 -0.64 1.00
C GLY A 282 -20.90 -1.35 2.35
N LEU A 283 -19.86 -2.16 2.61
CA LEU A 283 -19.60 -2.68 3.96
C LEU A 283 -19.23 -1.52 4.91
N PRO A 284 -20.10 -1.17 5.88
CA PRO A 284 -19.99 0.10 6.59
C PRO A 284 -18.90 0.11 7.66
N LEU A 285 -18.60 -1.05 8.25
CA LEU A 285 -17.68 -1.17 9.39
C LEU A 285 -16.31 -1.75 9.02
N LEU A 286 -16.10 -2.17 7.77
CA LEU A 286 -14.86 -2.83 7.36
C LEU A 286 -13.68 -1.86 7.45
N LYS A 287 -12.77 -2.12 8.40
CA LYS A 287 -11.56 -1.33 8.69
C LYS A 287 -10.31 -1.98 8.13
N ARG A 288 -10.25 -3.31 8.13
CA ARG A 288 -9.06 -4.08 7.73
C ARG A 288 -9.42 -5.07 6.64
N LEU A 289 -8.69 -5.02 5.54
CA LEU A 289 -8.84 -5.98 4.44
C LEU A 289 -7.47 -6.54 4.08
N HIS A 290 -7.33 -7.85 4.29
CA HIS A 290 -6.12 -8.59 3.96
C HIS A 290 -6.44 -9.67 2.94
N GLY A 291 -5.46 -10.11 2.16
CA GLY A 291 -5.66 -11.27 1.31
C GLY A 291 -4.49 -11.61 0.40
N ARG A 292 -4.61 -12.76 -0.26
CA ARG A 292 -3.68 -13.21 -1.30
C ARG A 292 -4.36 -13.05 -2.66
N GLY A 293 -3.81 -12.19 -3.51
CA GLY A 293 -4.40 -11.71 -4.75
C GLY A 293 -4.06 -12.53 -5.99
N LEU A 294 -3.90 -13.86 -5.86
CA LEU A 294 -3.43 -14.75 -6.94
C LEU A 294 -4.20 -14.62 -8.27
N GLN A 295 -5.50 -14.34 -8.20
CA GLN A 295 -6.41 -14.22 -9.36
C GLN A 295 -7.09 -12.86 -9.47
N LEU A 296 -6.75 -11.90 -8.59
CA LEU A 296 -7.37 -10.57 -8.63
C LEU A 296 -6.84 -9.80 -9.84
N GLU A 297 -7.74 -9.53 -10.78
CA GLU A 297 -7.43 -8.69 -11.95
C GLU A 297 -7.68 -7.21 -11.65
N ARG A 298 -8.55 -6.93 -10.66
CA ARG A 298 -9.07 -5.59 -10.33
C ARG A 298 -9.34 -5.44 -8.83
N LEU A 299 -9.16 -4.21 -8.31
CA LEU A 299 -9.51 -3.83 -6.94
C LEU A 299 -10.77 -2.95 -6.90
N GLY A 300 -11.87 -3.41 -7.53
CA GLY A 300 -13.12 -2.66 -7.60
C GLY A 300 -13.79 -2.47 -6.23
N GLY A 301 -14.53 -1.37 -6.07
CA GLY A 301 -15.39 -1.16 -4.89
C GLY A 301 -14.70 -0.69 -3.61
N LEU A 302 -13.36 -0.72 -3.52
CA LEU A 302 -12.63 -0.29 -2.33
C LEU A 302 -12.84 1.19 -1.98
N ASN A 303 -13.07 2.04 -2.99
CA ASN A 303 -13.37 3.46 -2.80
C ASN A 303 -14.75 3.72 -2.14
N GLN A 304 -15.61 2.71 -2.03
CA GLN A 304 -16.94 2.78 -1.40
C GLN A 304 -16.93 2.21 0.02
N LEU A 305 -15.76 1.87 0.57
CA LEU A 305 -15.62 1.43 1.95
C LEU A 305 -15.35 2.65 2.85
N PRO A 306 -16.34 3.12 3.64
CA PRO A 306 -16.24 4.40 4.35
C PRO A 306 -15.25 4.40 5.51
N SER A 307 -14.95 3.19 6.03
CA SER A 307 -14.19 2.95 7.25
C SER A 307 -12.86 2.22 7.02
N LEU A 308 -12.48 1.93 5.77
CA LEU A 308 -11.27 1.17 5.48
C LEU A 308 -10.00 1.98 5.84
N GLU A 309 -9.21 1.44 6.75
CA GLU A 309 -7.98 2.05 7.24
C GLU A 309 -6.74 1.24 6.86
N GLU A 310 -6.86 -0.08 6.72
CA GLU A 310 -5.74 -0.97 6.43
C GLU A 310 -6.07 -1.87 5.24
N LEU A 311 -5.18 -1.88 4.25
CA LEU A 311 -5.27 -2.70 3.06
C LEU A 311 -3.95 -3.45 2.85
N SER A 312 -4.00 -4.78 2.81
CA SER A 312 -2.84 -5.62 2.57
C SER A 312 -3.15 -6.71 1.55
N PHE A 313 -2.45 -6.70 0.43
CA PHE A 313 -2.57 -7.78 -0.55
C PHE A 313 -1.20 -8.26 -1.00
N THR A 314 -1.04 -9.58 -1.07
CA THR A 314 0.14 -10.24 -1.62
C THR A 314 -0.14 -10.87 -2.97
N GLU A 315 0.91 -11.05 -3.77
CA GLU A 315 0.85 -11.75 -5.06
C GLU A 315 -0.19 -11.19 -6.06
N LEU A 316 -0.32 -9.86 -6.10
CA LEU A 316 -1.25 -9.17 -7.01
C LEU A 316 -0.81 -9.27 -8.48
N LYS A 317 -1.79 -9.49 -9.36
CA LYS A 317 -1.65 -9.46 -10.84
C LYS A 317 -2.71 -8.56 -11.50
N LEU A 318 -2.68 -7.28 -11.16
CA LEU A 318 -3.68 -6.32 -11.63
C LEU A 318 -3.51 -5.99 -13.11
N LYS A 319 -4.60 -6.13 -13.89
CA LYS A 319 -4.64 -5.68 -15.30
C LYS A 319 -5.09 -4.23 -15.43
N GLN A 320 -5.90 -3.74 -14.48
CA GLN A 320 -6.43 -2.39 -14.48
C GLN A 320 -6.25 -1.73 -13.12
N LEU A 321 -5.86 -0.46 -13.16
CA LEU A 321 -5.62 0.36 -11.98
C LEU A 321 -6.91 1.07 -11.58
N LEU A 322 -7.21 1.03 -10.29
CA LEU A 322 -8.35 1.71 -9.67
C LEU A 322 -7.89 2.51 -8.46
N PHE A 323 -8.64 3.55 -8.11
CA PHE A 323 -8.31 4.41 -6.98
C PHE A 323 -8.50 3.69 -5.65
N LEU A 324 -7.49 3.77 -4.79
CA LEU A 324 -7.57 3.34 -3.41
C LEU A 324 -8.37 4.36 -2.57
N PRO A 325 -9.04 3.94 -1.48
CA PRO A 325 -9.71 4.85 -0.57
C PRO A 325 -8.71 5.82 0.07
N LYS A 326 -9.10 7.10 0.23
CA LYS A 326 -8.21 8.18 0.70
C LYS A 326 -7.96 8.20 2.22
N LYS A 327 -8.65 7.34 2.96
CA LYS A 327 -8.58 7.27 4.44
C LYS A 327 -7.59 6.21 4.96
N LEU A 328 -6.88 5.52 4.06
CA LEU A 328 -5.94 4.47 4.44
C LEU A 328 -4.84 5.05 5.33
N LYS A 329 -4.61 4.38 6.46
CA LYS A 329 -3.47 4.58 7.36
C LYS A 329 -2.35 3.59 7.07
N LYS A 330 -2.69 2.38 6.63
CA LYS A 330 -1.72 1.34 6.26
C LYS A 330 -2.01 0.74 4.90
N LEU A 331 -0.97 0.60 4.10
CA LEU A 331 -1.05 -0.01 2.77
C LEU A 331 0.12 -0.95 2.58
N ARG A 332 -0.17 -2.23 2.33
CA ARG A 332 0.80 -3.22 1.88
C ARG A 332 0.35 -3.80 0.55
N LEU A 333 1.14 -3.62 -0.49
CA LEU A 333 0.88 -4.21 -1.79
C LEU A 333 2.12 -4.93 -2.27
N ASP A 334 1.97 -6.22 -2.47
CA ASP A 334 3.01 -7.06 -3.07
C ASP A 334 2.50 -7.55 -4.43
N PHE A 335 3.19 -7.08 -5.46
CA PHE A 335 2.98 -7.45 -6.84
C PHE A 335 3.88 -8.63 -7.18
N ALA A 336 3.27 -9.69 -7.73
CA ALA A 336 4.01 -10.87 -8.17
C ALA A 336 5.08 -10.49 -9.21
N GLN A 337 6.10 -11.37 -9.35
CA GLN A 337 7.23 -11.14 -10.26
C GLN A 337 6.76 -10.71 -11.65
N GLU A 338 7.49 -9.78 -12.28
CA GLU A 338 7.25 -9.11 -13.57
C GLU A 338 6.45 -7.79 -13.58
N GLN A 339 5.91 -7.30 -12.46
CA GLN A 339 5.09 -6.07 -12.47
C GLN A 339 5.79 -4.82 -11.90
N GLN A 340 5.70 -3.71 -12.64
CA GLN A 340 6.03 -2.38 -12.15
C GLN A 340 4.93 -1.89 -11.20
N PHE A 341 5.32 -1.29 -10.07
CA PHE A 341 4.35 -0.69 -9.17
C PHE A 341 3.70 0.55 -9.81
N PRO A 342 2.36 0.60 -9.86
CA PRO A 342 1.61 1.73 -10.38
C PRO A 342 1.55 2.90 -9.38
N MET A 343 2.44 3.88 -9.52
CA MET A 343 2.54 5.05 -8.62
C MET A 343 1.26 5.90 -8.53
N SER A 344 0.35 5.78 -9.51
CA SER A 344 -0.97 6.43 -9.46
C SER A 344 -1.82 5.97 -8.28
N LEU A 345 -1.60 4.78 -7.72
CA LEU A 345 -2.33 4.28 -6.54
C LEU A 345 -2.07 5.11 -5.27
N LEU A 346 -0.92 5.78 -5.20
CA LEU A 346 -0.53 6.59 -4.03
C LEU A 346 -1.06 8.03 -4.09
N ARG A 347 -1.68 8.43 -5.20
CA ARG A 347 -2.19 9.81 -5.35
C ARG A 347 -3.29 10.10 -4.35
N GLY A 348 -3.15 11.21 -3.64
CA GLY A 348 -4.12 11.66 -2.64
C GLY A 348 -4.16 10.84 -1.35
N GLN A 349 -3.17 9.96 -1.11
CA GLN A 349 -3.06 9.15 0.11
C GLN A 349 -2.43 9.92 1.29
N GLY A 350 -2.95 11.12 1.57
CA GLY A 350 -2.38 12.04 2.56
C GLY A 350 -2.52 11.60 4.03
N GLN A 351 -3.24 10.51 4.30
CA GLN A 351 -3.42 9.95 5.65
C GLN A 351 -2.52 8.74 5.92
N LEU A 352 -1.75 8.28 4.94
CA LEU A 352 -0.97 7.06 5.05
C LEU A 352 0.18 7.24 6.06
N GLU A 353 0.27 6.34 7.03
CA GLU A 353 1.31 6.28 8.05
C GLU A 353 2.30 5.15 7.81
N GLU A 354 1.84 4.04 7.21
CA GLU A 354 2.68 2.88 6.89
C GLU A 354 2.45 2.43 5.43
N LEU A 355 3.56 2.31 4.68
CA LEU A 355 3.55 1.85 3.29
C LEU A 355 4.57 0.73 3.12
N ALA A 356 4.12 -0.41 2.62
CA ALA A 356 4.97 -1.51 2.19
C ALA A 356 4.68 -1.86 0.74
N ILE A 357 5.71 -1.85 -0.10
CA ILE A 357 5.60 -2.20 -1.52
C ILE A 357 6.61 -3.30 -1.83
N ARG A 358 6.13 -4.38 -2.44
CA ARG A 358 6.98 -5.33 -3.15
C ARG A 358 6.60 -5.32 -4.62
N ALA A 359 7.58 -5.13 -5.49
CA ALA A 359 7.38 -5.08 -6.94
C ALA A 359 8.70 -5.36 -7.68
N GLN A 360 8.62 -5.62 -8.98
CA GLN A 360 9.83 -5.74 -9.79
C GLN A 360 10.52 -4.39 -9.98
N LYS A 361 9.73 -3.32 -10.17
CA LYS A 361 10.25 -1.98 -10.46
C LYS A 361 9.37 -0.88 -9.89
N ILE A 362 9.98 0.22 -9.47
CA ILE A 362 9.32 1.51 -9.24
C ILE A 362 9.97 2.56 -10.16
N GLN A 363 9.16 3.41 -10.77
CA GLN A 363 9.62 4.61 -11.46
C GLN A 363 9.05 5.83 -10.76
N ASP A 364 9.84 6.91 -10.70
CA ASP A 364 9.40 8.22 -10.22
C ASP A 364 8.73 8.22 -8.82
N MET A 365 9.54 8.41 -7.78
CA MET A 365 9.04 8.55 -6.41
C MET A 365 8.61 9.98 -6.04
N GLN A 366 8.46 10.91 -7.01
CA GLN A 366 7.97 12.26 -6.70
C GLN A 366 6.58 12.25 -6.05
N VAL A 367 5.76 11.22 -6.30
CA VAL A 367 4.43 11.08 -5.67
C VAL A 367 4.51 10.98 -4.14
N PHE A 368 5.65 10.61 -3.56
CA PHE A 368 5.82 10.52 -2.10
C PHE A 368 5.63 11.87 -1.39
N ILE A 369 5.74 13.00 -2.11
CA ILE A 369 5.36 14.32 -1.58
C ILE A 369 3.91 14.38 -1.10
N GLN A 370 3.05 13.51 -1.62
CA GLN A 370 1.64 13.40 -1.24
C GLN A 370 1.40 12.51 -0.01
N LEU A 371 2.46 11.99 0.62
CA LEU A 371 2.41 11.13 1.81
C LEU A 371 3.05 11.83 3.04
N PRO A 372 2.62 13.05 3.42
CA PRO A 372 3.30 13.86 4.43
C PRO A 372 3.25 13.28 5.85
N LYS A 373 2.38 12.29 6.11
CA LYS A 373 2.23 11.62 7.40
C LYS A 373 2.95 10.28 7.50
N LEU A 374 3.66 9.86 6.45
CA LEU A 374 4.28 8.55 6.41
C LEU A 374 5.40 8.44 7.46
N LYS A 375 5.28 7.44 8.34
CA LYS A 375 6.24 7.14 9.42
C LYS A 375 7.05 5.89 9.11
N LYS A 376 6.48 4.92 8.38
CA LYS A 376 7.16 3.68 8.02
C LYS A 376 7.05 3.42 6.53
N LEU A 377 8.20 3.16 5.91
CA LEU A 377 8.30 2.83 4.49
C LEU A 377 9.14 1.57 4.32
N SER A 378 8.59 0.56 3.65
CA SER A 378 9.30 -0.64 3.22
C SER A 378 9.18 -0.79 1.72
N LEU A 379 10.31 -0.81 1.02
CA LEU A 379 10.38 -1.03 -0.43
C LEU A 379 11.23 -2.27 -0.68
N GLN A 380 10.63 -3.31 -1.24
CA GLN A 380 11.31 -4.51 -1.72
C GLN A 380 11.19 -4.56 -3.25
N ILE A 381 12.19 -4.02 -3.93
CA ILE A 381 12.13 -3.71 -5.35
C ILE A 381 13.34 -4.31 -6.07
N SER A 382 13.10 -5.27 -6.94
CA SER A 382 14.18 -5.98 -7.64
C SER A 382 15.04 -5.07 -8.54
N ASP A 383 14.47 -4.10 -9.26
CA ASP A 383 15.17 -3.10 -10.09
C ASP A 383 15.00 -1.69 -9.51
N LEU A 384 15.55 -1.44 -8.32
CA LEU A 384 15.53 -0.12 -7.68
C LEU A 384 16.72 0.73 -8.08
N ARG A 385 16.54 1.63 -9.06
CA ARG A 385 17.64 2.48 -9.56
C ARG A 385 17.85 3.78 -8.78
N SER A 386 16.82 4.27 -8.10
CA SER A 386 16.90 5.55 -7.38
C SER A 386 15.84 5.63 -6.29
N ILE A 387 16.21 6.30 -5.20
CA ILE A 387 15.31 6.70 -4.12
C ILE A 387 15.05 8.22 -4.09
N SER A 388 15.35 8.92 -5.19
CA SER A 388 15.03 10.34 -5.33
C SER A 388 13.52 10.55 -5.17
N GLY A 389 13.13 11.44 -4.24
CA GLY A 389 11.73 11.65 -3.83
C GLY A 389 11.45 11.25 -2.38
N ILE A 390 12.21 10.29 -1.81
CA ILE A 390 12.10 9.92 -0.39
C ILE A 390 12.43 11.10 0.54
N ASN A 391 13.27 12.05 0.09
CA ASN A 391 13.61 13.26 0.84
C ASN A 391 12.41 14.14 1.22
N SER A 392 11.24 13.93 0.60
CA SER A 392 9.99 14.61 0.96
C SER A 392 9.29 14.02 2.21
N LEU A 393 9.70 12.85 2.68
CA LEU A 393 9.07 12.12 3.78
C LEU A 393 9.62 12.55 5.16
N PHE A 394 9.44 13.83 5.52
CA PHE A 394 10.03 14.41 6.74
C PHE A 394 9.56 13.80 8.08
N MET A 395 8.45 13.04 8.07
CA MET A 395 7.93 12.32 9.24
C MET A 395 8.44 10.88 9.37
N LEU A 396 9.27 10.42 8.42
CA LEU A 396 9.70 9.02 8.38
C LEU A 396 10.58 8.67 9.57
N GLU A 397 10.19 7.63 10.29
CA GLU A 397 10.90 7.09 11.46
C GLU A 397 11.57 5.74 11.14
N GLU A 398 11.01 4.96 10.22
CA GLU A 398 11.53 3.66 9.82
C GLU A 398 11.56 3.51 8.30
N LEU A 399 12.72 3.15 7.78
CA LEU A 399 12.94 2.90 6.36
C LEU A 399 13.60 1.54 6.14
N ARG A 400 12.94 0.70 5.34
CA ARG A 400 13.48 -0.55 4.82
C ARG A 400 13.60 -0.47 3.31
N LEU A 401 14.82 -0.66 2.80
CA LEU A 401 15.11 -0.71 1.38
C LEU A 401 15.74 -2.07 1.08
N GLU A 402 15.12 -2.82 0.19
CA GLU A 402 15.67 -4.05 -0.37
C GLU A 402 15.69 -3.88 -1.88
N ALA A 403 16.91 -3.84 -2.43
CA ALA A 403 17.18 -3.59 -3.82
C ALA A 403 18.17 -4.64 -4.33
N GLU A 404 17.82 -5.35 -5.38
CA GLU A 404 18.75 -6.29 -6.02
C GLU A 404 19.49 -5.52 -7.14
N GLN A 405 20.78 -5.82 -7.36
CA GLN A 405 21.53 -5.31 -8.51
C GLN A 405 21.61 -3.78 -8.68
N SER A 406 21.51 -3.03 -7.57
CA SER A 406 21.55 -1.57 -7.60
C SER A 406 22.80 -0.99 -6.92
N ASP A 407 23.38 0.03 -7.53
CA ASP A 407 24.31 0.97 -6.89
C ASP A 407 23.52 2.17 -6.35
N LEU A 408 23.08 2.08 -5.09
CA LEU A 408 22.07 3.00 -4.56
C LEU A 408 22.70 4.25 -3.93
N ASP A 409 22.27 5.43 -4.40
CA ASP A 409 22.63 6.73 -3.84
C ASP A 409 21.75 7.09 -2.64
N LEU A 410 22.37 7.21 -1.45
CA LEU A 410 21.69 7.53 -0.21
C LEU A 410 21.54 9.03 0.08
N ARG A 411 22.04 9.93 -0.79
CA ARG A 411 21.88 11.40 -0.63
C ARG A 411 20.44 11.85 -0.31
N PRO A 412 19.38 11.27 -0.90
CA PRO A 412 18.01 11.64 -0.56
C PRO A 412 17.63 11.41 0.91
N LEU A 413 18.32 10.50 1.62
CA LEU A 413 18.03 10.21 3.02
C LEU A 413 18.51 11.31 3.98
N ALA A 414 19.41 12.20 3.56
CA ALA A 414 20.00 13.23 4.41
C ALA A 414 18.97 14.19 5.04
N ALA A 415 17.80 14.33 4.42
CA ALA A 415 16.71 15.19 4.91
C ALA A 415 15.84 14.53 6.01
N LEU A 416 15.96 13.22 6.23
CA LEU A 416 15.09 12.42 7.10
C LEU A 416 15.50 12.51 8.58
N SER A 417 15.51 13.72 9.14
CA SER A 417 16.01 13.98 10.51
C SER A 417 15.31 13.20 11.65
N ARG A 418 14.13 12.64 11.39
CA ARG A 418 13.35 11.81 12.33
C ARG A 418 13.61 10.30 12.21
N LEU A 419 14.46 9.88 11.28
CA LEU A 419 14.71 8.47 11.03
C LEU A 419 15.41 7.83 12.23
N LYS A 420 14.80 6.79 12.79
CA LYS A 420 15.27 6.01 13.93
C LYS A 420 15.80 4.64 13.51
N LYS A 421 15.23 4.06 12.45
CA LYS A 421 15.61 2.74 11.95
C LYS A 421 15.85 2.79 10.45
N LEU A 422 17.01 2.31 10.04
CA LEU A 422 17.41 2.19 8.63
C LEU A 422 17.90 0.78 8.36
N TYR A 423 17.21 0.08 7.48
CA TYR A 423 17.61 -1.20 6.94
C TYR A 423 17.83 -1.05 5.44
N ILE A 424 19.00 -1.50 4.97
CA ILE A 424 19.35 -1.50 3.55
C ILE A 424 19.90 -2.88 3.20
N LEU A 425 19.29 -3.53 2.24
CA LEU A 425 19.86 -4.65 1.49
C LEU A 425 20.03 -4.18 0.05
N ALA A 426 21.28 -4.13 -0.41
CA ALA A 426 21.64 -3.72 -1.76
C ALA A 426 22.84 -4.52 -2.25
N ASP A 427 23.11 -4.54 -3.56
CA ASP A 427 24.38 -5.09 -4.04
C ASP A 427 25.54 -4.12 -3.75
N GLU A 428 25.36 -2.84 -4.09
CA GLU A 428 26.36 -1.78 -3.93
C GLU A 428 25.73 -0.45 -3.45
N LEU A 429 26.54 0.43 -2.87
CA LEU A 429 26.12 1.78 -2.44
C LEU A 429 27.16 2.82 -2.86
N GLN A 430 26.70 3.98 -3.38
CA GLN A 430 27.59 5.00 -3.96
C GLN A 430 28.47 5.71 -2.93
N ASN A 431 27.95 5.97 -1.73
CA ASN A 431 28.64 6.46 -0.53
C ASN A 431 27.58 6.72 0.57
N ILE A 432 27.82 6.33 1.82
CA ILE A 432 26.89 6.57 2.92
C ILE A 432 27.08 7.91 3.64
N ASN A 433 28.03 8.76 3.21
CA ASN A 433 28.33 10.03 3.87
C ASN A 433 27.13 10.96 4.02
N SER A 434 26.13 10.79 3.16
CA SER A 434 24.84 11.46 3.20
C SER A 434 24.01 11.16 4.45
N ILE A 435 24.08 9.96 5.02
CA ILE A 435 23.28 9.59 6.20
C ILE A 435 23.94 10.00 7.53
N ALA A 436 25.14 10.58 7.50
CA ALA A 436 25.91 10.99 8.68
C ALA A 436 25.19 11.99 9.61
N ASN A 437 24.15 12.67 9.12
CA ASN A 437 23.38 13.65 9.89
C ASN A 437 22.11 13.07 10.54
N LEU A 438 21.84 11.76 10.38
CA LEU A 438 20.71 11.07 11.01
C LEU A 438 20.97 10.84 12.51
N ARG A 439 21.00 11.91 13.30
CA ARG A 439 21.39 11.89 14.72
C ARG A 439 20.42 11.13 15.63
N GLN A 440 19.19 10.88 15.17
CA GLN A 440 18.17 10.10 15.89
C GLN A 440 18.22 8.60 15.58
N LEU A 441 19.17 8.16 14.75
CA LEU A 441 19.28 6.77 14.33
C LEU A 441 19.66 5.87 15.53
N GLN A 442 18.79 4.89 15.79
CA GLN A 442 18.91 3.93 16.88
C GLN A 442 19.25 2.53 16.38
N ALA A 443 18.83 2.19 15.15
CA ALA A 443 19.15 0.93 14.50
C ALA A 443 19.62 1.17 13.06
N LEU A 444 20.77 0.58 12.72
CA LEU A 444 21.35 0.59 11.38
C LEU A 444 21.69 -0.84 10.98
N GLU A 445 21.15 -1.26 9.85
CA GLU A 445 21.45 -2.55 9.24
C GLU A 445 21.77 -2.35 7.77
N ILE A 446 22.98 -2.74 7.36
CA ILE A 446 23.45 -2.60 5.99
C ILE A 446 23.98 -3.97 5.53
N HIS A 447 23.31 -4.52 4.52
CA HIS A 447 23.71 -5.73 3.81
C HIS A 447 24.08 -5.37 2.38
N VAL A 448 25.38 -5.34 2.09
CA VAL A 448 25.95 -5.07 0.77
C VAL A 448 27.10 -6.01 0.44
N LYS A 449 27.32 -6.27 -0.85
CA LYS A 449 28.46 -7.06 -1.34
C LYS A 449 29.76 -6.25 -1.31
N ALA A 450 29.68 -4.97 -1.65
CA ALA A 450 30.80 -4.03 -1.58
C ALA A 450 30.27 -2.62 -1.36
N ASN A 451 30.98 -1.81 -0.57
CA ASN A 451 30.67 -0.40 -0.39
C ASN A 451 31.94 0.33 0.10
N ARG A 452 31.90 1.66 0.03
CA ARG A 452 32.88 2.58 0.61
C ARG A 452 32.20 3.34 1.75
N ILE A 453 31.97 2.67 2.88
CA ILE A 453 31.59 3.37 4.11
C ILE A 453 32.85 4.01 4.70
N ASP A 454 32.81 5.30 4.98
CA ASP A 454 33.75 5.93 5.90
C ASP A 454 33.25 5.71 7.33
N ALA A 455 33.86 4.75 8.05
CA ALA A 455 33.49 4.42 9.43
C ALA A 455 33.60 5.59 10.40
N ARG A 456 34.33 6.67 10.06
CA ARG A 456 34.36 7.92 10.84
C ARG A 456 32.97 8.47 11.08
N LEU A 457 32.03 8.18 10.19
CA LEU A 457 30.67 8.67 10.29
C LEU A 457 29.82 7.90 11.27
N LEU A 458 30.17 6.64 11.55
CA LEU A 458 29.44 5.86 12.54
C LEU A 458 29.49 6.55 13.89
N SER A 459 30.63 7.17 14.24
CA SER A 459 30.79 7.98 15.46
C SER A 459 29.76 9.12 15.59
N ARG A 460 29.07 9.54 14.53
CA ARG A 460 28.02 10.57 14.59
C ARG A 460 26.68 10.03 15.08
N PHE A 461 26.47 8.72 15.02
CA PHE A 461 25.24 8.06 15.48
C PHE A 461 25.29 7.78 16.99
N GLN A 462 25.31 8.85 17.79
CA GLN A 462 25.44 8.77 19.25
C GLN A 462 24.27 8.06 19.96
N GLN A 463 23.13 7.89 19.28
CA GLN A 463 21.97 7.15 19.78
C GLN A 463 21.89 5.71 19.25
N LEU A 464 22.89 5.25 18.48
CA LEU A 464 22.87 3.94 17.85
C LEU A 464 23.00 2.84 18.91
N ARG A 465 21.97 2.00 18.99
CA ARG A 465 21.90 0.85 19.91
C ARG A 465 22.10 -0.48 19.19
N TRP A 466 21.77 -0.52 17.91
CA TRP A 466 21.82 -1.73 17.08
C TRP A 466 22.56 -1.45 15.78
N LEU A 467 23.64 -2.20 15.52
CA LEU A 467 24.43 -2.12 14.29
C LEU A 467 24.66 -3.52 13.72
N LYS A 468 24.21 -3.76 12.49
CA LYS A 468 24.46 -5.00 11.74
C LYS A 468 25.04 -4.68 10.37
N LEU A 469 26.17 -5.29 10.04
CA LEU A 469 26.90 -5.06 8.79
C LEU A 469 27.23 -6.41 8.13
N SER A 470 26.98 -6.55 6.82
CA SER A 470 27.42 -7.76 6.09
C SER A 470 28.92 -7.71 5.75
N THR A 471 29.43 -6.55 5.37
CA THR A 471 30.81 -6.36 4.88
C THR A 471 31.62 -5.45 5.83
N PRO A 472 32.78 -5.91 6.33
CA PRO A 472 33.64 -5.19 7.26
C PRO A 472 34.67 -4.29 6.59
N GLU A 473 34.90 -4.35 5.27
CA GLU A 473 35.77 -3.38 4.56
C GLU A 473 35.32 -1.93 4.81
N LEU A 474 34.05 -1.79 5.18
CA LEU A 474 33.35 -0.59 5.63
C LEU A 474 33.89 0.02 6.93
N LEU A 475 34.65 -0.76 7.70
CA LEU A 475 35.13 -0.44 9.03
C LEU A 475 36.65 -0.16 9.07
N GLN A 476 37.32 -0.11 7.92
CA GLN A 476 38.78 0.06 7.88
C GLN A 476 39.24 1.40 8.51
N GLY A 477 40.21 1.32 9.42
CA GLY A 477 40.95 2.48 9.95
C GLY A 477 40.33 3.20 11.16
N GLU A 478 39.23 2.70 11.74
CA GLU A 478 38.47 3.44 12.76
C GLU A 478 38.04 2.58 13.95
N SER A 479 37.78 3.24 15.08
CA SER A 479 37.36 2.62 16.34
C SER A 479 35.88 2.89 16.64
N LEU A 480 35.10 1.84 16.90
CA LEU A 480 33.69 1.95 17.28
C LEU A 480 33.48 2.26 18.79
N ARG A 481 34.56 2.42 19.56
CA ARG A 481 34.51 2.70 21.01
C ARG A 481 33.65 3.91 21.39
N GLU A 482 33.54 4.90 20.49
CA GLU A 482 32.77 6.12 20.73
C GLU A 482 31.25 5.89 20.71
N LEU A 483 30.77 4.73 20.25
CA LEU A 483 29.35 4.38 20.25
C LEU A 483 28.88 3.91 21.63
N LYS A 484 28.82 4.85 22.58
CA LYS A 484 28.43 4.64 23.98
C LYS A 484 26.95 4.30 24.19
N ALA A 485 26.15 4.18 23.14
CA ALA A 485 24.79 3.65 23.21
C ALA A 485 24.68 2.22 22.65
N LEU A 486 25.75 1.70 22.02
CA LEU A 486 25.68 0.44 21.29
C LEU A 486 25.52 -0.73 22.25
N VAL A 487 24.49 -1.54 21.99
CA VAL A 487 24.11 -2.72 22.79
C VAL A 487 24.30 -3.99 21.98
N PHE A 488 23.97 -3.94 20.69
CA PHE A 488 24.08 -5.04 19.74
C PHE A 488 25.01 -4.66 18.59
N PHE A 489 25.96 -5.54 18.30
CA PHE A 489 26.81 -5.45 17.13
C PHE A 489 26.88 -6.80 16.41
N ALA A 490 26.63 -6.79 15.11
CA ALA A 490 26.77 -7.96 14.24
C ALA A 490 27.59 -7.63 13.00
N CYS A 491 28.52 -8.52 12.66
CA CYS A 491 29.29 -8.46 11.43
C CYS A 491 29.37 -9.86 10.80
N GLN A 492 28.95 -10.01 9.54
CA GLN A 492 28.92 -11.34 8.88
C GLN A 492 30.28 -11.84 8.38
N GLN A 493 31.29 -10.97 8.28
CA GLN A 493 32.66 -11.36 7.92
C GLN A 493 33.65 -10.82 8.97
N ASP A 494 34.93 -11.15 8.81
CA ASP A 494 36.00 -10.77 9.74
C ASP A 494 36.15 -9.26 9.93
N LEU A 495 36.19 -8.81 11.20
CA LEU A 495 36.47 -7.40 11.48
C LEU A 495 37.83 -6.98 10.89
N PRO A 496 37.94 -5.77 10.30
CA PRO A 496 39.20 -5.32 9.72
C PRO A 496 40.18 -4.78 10.79
N PHE A 497 39.75 -4.81 12.05
CA PHE A 497 40.46 -4.29 13.21
C PHE A 497 40.33 -5.24 14.40
N SER A 498 41.10 -4.99 15.46
CA SER A 498 40.99 -5.74 16.71
C SER A 498 39.64 -5.48 17.38
N ILE A 499 39.02 -6.54 17.90
CA ILE A 499 37.77 -6.49 18.70
C ILE A 499 37.84 -5.51 19.88
N GLN A 500 39.05 -5.17 20.34
CA GLN A 500 39.28 -4.16 21.37
C GLN A 500 38.77 -2.78 20.98
N GLN A 501 38.60 -2.51 19.68
CA GLN A 501 38.06 -1.25 19.16
C GLN A 501 36.52 -1.20 19.17
N LEU A 502 35.85 -2.27 19.58
CA LEU A 502 34.41 -2.24 19.87
C LEU A 502 34.13 -1.65 21.26
N PRO A 503 32.94 -1.06 21.49
CA PRO A 503 32.57 -0.53 22.80
C PRO A 503 32.40 -1.63 23.86
N GLY A 504 32.99 -1.44 25.05
CA GLY A 504 33.02 -2.45 26.11
C GLY A 504 31.66 -2.77 26.78
N GLN A 505 30.64 -1.95 26.51
CA GLN A 505 29.28 -2.05 27.04
C GLN A 505 28.33 -2.93 26.21
N LEU A 506 28.83 -3.54 25.13
CA LEU A 506 28.05 -4.45 24.30
C LEU A 506 27.43 -5.57 25.15
N GLN A 507 26.16 -5.85 24.90
CA GLN A 507 25.43 -6.95 25.54
C GLN A 507 25.27 -8.15 24.62
N GLN A 508 25.25 -7.90 23.30
CA GLN A 508 25.08 -8.92 22.28
C GLN A 508 26.09 -8.68 21.15
N LEU A 509 26.76 -9.76 20.75
CA LEU A 509 27.81 -9.74 19.75
C LEU A 509 27.65 -10.93 18.80
N GLU A 510 27.63 -10.66 17.50
CA GLU A 510 27.59 -11.66 16.44
C GLU A 510 28.76 -11.44 15.48
N LEU A 511 29.55 -12.48 15.22
CA LEU A 511 30.74 -12.40 14.39
C LEU A 511 30.81 -13.56 13.39
N GLY A 512 31.01 -13.21 12.11
CA GLY A 512 31.44 -14.13 11.06
C GLY A 512 32.96 -14.33 11.02
N ALA A 513 33.38 -15.46 10.45
CA ALA A 513 34.68 -16.13 10.58
C ALA A 513 35.88 -15.46 9.84
N PRO A 514 37.15 -15.90 10.12
CA PRO A 514 37.73 -16.30 11.40
C PRO A 514 39.18 -15.77 11.59
N SER A 515 39.34 -14.55 12.04
CA SER A 515 40.61 -14.15 12.67
C SER A 515 40.59 -14.57 14.14
N PHE A 516 41.18 -15.72 14.47
CA PHE A 516 41.26 -16.23 15.86
C PHE A 516 41.88 -15.21 16.84
N GLN A 517 42.76 -14.34 16.35
CA GLN A 517 43.35 -13.23 17.11
C GLN A 517 42.28 -12.32 17.76
N GLN A 518 41.06 -12.27 17.20
CA GLN A 518 39.97 -11.49 17.75
C GLN A 518 39.35 -12.14 19.00
N LEU A 519 39.33 -13.48 19.10
CA LEU A 519 38.66 -14.15 20.23
C LEU A 519 39.45 -14.00 21.54
N GLU A 520 40.79 -14.00 21.50
CA GLU A 520 41.64 -13.93 22.70
C GLU A 520 41.32 -12.75 23.64
N ARG A 521 40.73 -11.67 23.11
CA ARG A 521 40.42 -10.44 23.85
C ARG A 521 38.94 -10.28 24.21
N LEU A 522 38.10 -11.30 23.99
CA LEU A 522 36.66 -11.26 24.32
C LEU A 522 36.37 -11.02 25.81
N GLY A 523 37.26 -11.44 26.71
CA GLY A 523 37.10 -11.28 28.15
C GLY A 523 36.91 -9.83 28.63
N GLN A 524 37.22 -8.83 27.80
CA GLN A 524 37.02 -7.41 28.13
C GLN A 524 35.54 -7.01 28.25
N PHE A 525 34.63 -7.73 27.58
CA PHE A 525 33.22 -7.33 27.48
C PHE A 525 32.44 -7.80 28.72
N SER A 526 32.62 -7.09 29.83
CA SER A 526 31.98 -7.42 31.11
C SER A 526 30.44 -7.43 31.07
N GLN A 527 29.82 -6.73 30.12
CA GLN A 527 28.36 -6.67 29.96
C GLN A 527 27.81 -7.66 28.92
N LEU A 528 28.68 -8.45 28.25
CA LEU A 528 28.26 -9.34 27.18
C LEU A 528 27.51 -10.54 27.75
N THR A 529 26.26 -10.70 27.32
CA THR A 529 25.37 -11.78 27.74
C THR A 529 25.10 -12.78 26.62
N SER A 530 25.27 -12.38 25.36
CA SER A 530 25.05 -13.22 24.19
C SER A 530 26.20 -13.09 23.20
N LEU A 531 26.75 -14.24 22.78
CA LEU A 531 27.77 -14.34 21.75
C LEU A 531 27.31 -15.36 20.70
N ASP A 532 27.09 -14.90 19.47
CA ASP A 532 26.68 -15.75 18.34
C ASP A 532 27.81 -15.83 17.29
N LEU A 533 28.36 -17.03 17.12
CA LEU A 533 29.42 -17.37 16.18
C LEU A 533 28.91 -18.36 15.12
N ARG A 534 27.61 -18.40 14.83
CA ARG A 534 27.02 -19.35 13.87
C ARG A 534 26.96 -18.88 12.43
N THR A 535 27.11 -17.58 12.20
CA THR A 535 27.00 -16.96 10.87
C THR A 535 28.00 -17.54 9.88
N ALA A 536 29.14 -18.02 10.35
CA ALA A 536 30.17 -18.64 9.55
C ALA A 536 30.72 -19.91 10.21
N ALA A 537 31.41 -20.75 9.43
CA ALA A 537 32.02 -21.97 9.92
C ALA A 537 33.42 -21.67 10.51
N TRP A 538 33.54 -21.75 11.83
CA TRP A 538 34.80 -21.54 12.53
C TRP A 538 35.70 -22.78 12.40
N PRO A 539 36.89 -22.66 11.78
CA PRO A 539 37.77 -23.82 11.54
C PRO A 539 38.39 -24.36 12.83
N ALA A 540 38.62 -23.48 13.82
CA ALA A 540 39.07 -23.82 15.16
C ALA A 540 38.58 -22.78 16.17
N VAL A 541 38.31 -23.21 17.39
CA VAL A 541 38.09 -22.34 18.54
C VAL A 541 39.24 -22.57 19.50
N GLY A 542 40.32 -21.80 19.37
CA GLY A 542 41.44 -21.86 20.30
C GLY A 542 41.09 -21.28 21.68
N ALA A 543 42.07 -21.28 22.59
CA ALA A 543 41.88 -20.77 23.94
C ALA A 543 41.59 -19.25 23.95
N PHE A 544 40.38 -18.87 24.32
CA PHE A 544 40.01 -17.47 24.57
C PHE A 544 39.49 -17.30 25.99
N VAL A 545 39.54 -16.07 26.51
CA VAL A 545 38.93 -15.76 27.81
C VAL A 545 37.47 -15.43 27.57
N ALA A 546 36.57 -16.25 28.12
CA ALA A 546 35.14 -16.01 28.04
C ALA A 546 34.75 -14.70 28.77
N PRO A 547 33.79 -13.93 28.22
CA PRO A 547 33.17 -12.84 28.95
C PRO A 547 32.54 -13.36 30.26
N PRO A 548 32.71 -12.65 31.39
CA PRO A 548 32.37 -13.17 32.72
C PRO A 548 30.86 -13.40 32.92
N ASN A 549 30.01 -12.65 32.20
CA ASN A 549 28.55 -12.69 32.32
C ASN A 549 27.87 -13.36 31.12
N LEU A 550 28.61 -14.15 30.33
CA LEU A 550 28.07 -14.80 29.15
C LEU A 550 27.01 -15.84 29.52
N ALA A 551 25.77 -15.60 29.07
CA ALA A 551 24.62 -16.45 29.36
C ALA A 551 24.16 -17.25 28.13
N LYS A 552 24.40 -16.77 26.92
CA LYS A 552 24.03 -17.43 25.66
C LYS A 552 25.25 -17.53 24.75
N PHE A 553 25.57 -18.73 24.32
CA PHE A 553 26.67 -18.98 23.41
C PHE A 553 26.21 -19.88 22.27
N TYR A 554 26.44 -19.41 21.05
CA TYR A 554 26.09 -20.14 19.84
C TYR A 554 27.34 -20.32 18.99
N LEU A 555 27.61 -21.55 18.57
CA LEU A 555 28.84 -21.88 17.87
C LEU A 555 28.58 -22.79 16.68
N ARG A 556 29.10 -22.39 15.52
CA ARG A 556 29.25 -23.25 14.35
C ARG A 556 30.74 -23.51 14.13
N ALA A 557 31.24 -24.60 14.70
CA ALA A 557 32.61 -25.07 14.50
C ALA A 557 32.59 -26.54 14.05
N PRO A 558 32.53 -26.80 12.73
CA PRO A 558 32.36 -28.16 12.20
C PRO A 558 33.43 -29.14 12.67
N ASN A 559 34.67 -28.65 12.83
CA ASN A 559 35.85 -29.45 13.21
C ASN A 559 36.09 -29.52 14.73
N LEU A 560 35.16 -29.02 15.55
CA LEU A 560 35.30 -29.06 17.01
C LEU A 560 35.12 -30.49 17.52
N ALA A 561 36.22 -31.20 17.75
CA ALA A 561 36.19 -32.59 18.22
C ALA A 561 35.96 -32.73 19.74
N SER A 562 36.40 -31.75 20.54
CA SER A 562 36.32 -31.79 22.01
C SER A 562 36.06 -30.42 22.62
N LEU A 563 35.26 -30.39 23.68
CA LEU A 563 34.93 -29.18 24.44
C LEU A 563 36.04 -28.68 25.36
N GLN A 564 37.12 -29.45 25.57
CA GLN A 564 38.28 -28.97 26.34
C GLN A 564 38.94 -27.73 25.71
N GLN A 565 38.68 -27.48 24.42
CA GLN A 565 39.14 -26.31 23.69
C GLN A 565 38.37 -25.04 24.05
N LEU A 566 37.19 -25.17 24.68
CA LEU A 566 36.38 -24.03 25.08
C LEU A 566 36.70 -23.60 26.53
N PRO A 567 36.73 -22.30 26.82
CA PRO A 567 36.90 -21.81 28.18
C PRO A 567 35.70 -22.16 29.08
N PRO A 568 35.90 -22.20 30.40
CA PRO A 568 34.80 -22.34 31.35
C PRO A 568 33.86 -21.13 31.28
N MET A 569 32.55 -21.39 31.19
CA MET A 569 31.49 -20.39 31.10
C MET A 569 30.41 -20.66 32.17
N PRO A 570 30.70 -20.41 33.46
CA PRO A 570 29.87 -20.91 34.57
C PRO A 570 28.47 -20.29 34.65
N GLN A 571 28.24 -19.13 34.03
CA GLN A 571 26.95 -18.43 33.98
C GLN A 571 26.09 -18.80 32.76
N LEU A 572 26.52 -19.78 31.97
CA LEU A 572 25.88 -20.13 30.71
C LEU A 572 24.53 -20.82 30.96
N ARG A 573 23.49 -20.30 30.31
CA ARG A 573 22.12 -20.81 30.35
C ARG A 573 21.68 -21.42 29.02
N LEU A 574 22.21 -20.91 27.91
CA LEU A 574 21.95 -21.43 26.57
C LEU A 574 23.26 -21.73 25.86
N LEU A 575 23.39 -22.96 25.37
CA LEU A 575 24.50 -23.38 24.52
C LEU A 575 23.98 -24.04 23.24
N ASP A 576 24.35 -23.49 22.08
CA ASP A 576 24.06 -24.10 20.79
C ASP A 576 25.35 -24.60 20.12
N LEU A 577 25.46 -25.93 20.06
CA LEU A 577 26.51 -26.67 19.36
C LEU A 577 25.94 -27.50 18.22
N SER A 578 24.69 -27.24 17.78
CA SER A 578 23.98 -28.07 16.78
C SER A 578 24.73 -28.26 15.47
N GLN A 579 25.62 -27.31 15.13
CA GLN A 579 26.45 -27.34 13.92
C GLN A 579 27.93 -27.70 14.16
N CYS A 580 28.27 -28.25 15.32
CA CYS A 580 29.59 -28.82 15.62
C CYS A 580 29.63 -30.31 15.25
N THR A 581 29.66 -30.60 13.94
CA THR A 581 29.41 -31.95 13.40
C THR A 581 30.41 -33.03 13.83
N GLU A 582 31.66 -32.67 14.13
CA GLU A 582 32.69 -33.61 14.58
C GLU A 582 32.75 -33.81 16.11
N LEU A 583 31.88 -33.14 16.87
CA LEU A 583 31.87 -33.25 18.32
C LEU A 583 31.42 -34.64 18.77
N LYS A 584 32.29 -35.33 19.53
CA LYS A 584 32.02 -36.69 20.04
C LYS A 584 31.85 -36.74 21.55
N GLU A 585 32.51 -35.84 22.27
CA GLU A 585 32.56 -35.85 23.74
C GLU A 585 31.91 -34.59 24.32
N ILE A 586 30.96 -34.81 25.23
CA ILE A 586 30.21 -33.72 25.91
C ILE A 586 30.33 -33.76 27.44
N GLY A 587 31.15 -34.65 28.01
CA GLY A 587 31.24 -34.83 29.46
C GLY A 587 31.65 -33.56 30.22
N ALA A 588 32.40 -32.67 29.58
CA ALA A 588 32.77 -31.36 30.15
C ALA A 588 31.56 -30.46 30.45
N LEU A 589 30.42 -30.66 29.77
CA LEU A 589 29.19 -29.89 30.01
C LEU A 589 28.56 -30.17 31.38
N ALA A 590 28.92 -31.27 32.06
CA ALA A 590 28.43 -31.60 33.40
C ALA A 590 28.76 -30.51 34.44
N GLN A 591 29.77 -29.67 34.16
CA GLN A 591 30.17 -28.57 35.02
C GLN A 591 29.23 -27.35 34.91
N LEU A 592 28.44 -27.25 33.84
CA LEU A 592 27.53 -26.13 33.55
C LEU A 592 26.16 -26.33 34.20
N LYS A 593 26.12 -26.27 35.53
CA LYS A 593 24.89 -26.55 36.32
C LYS A 593 23.74 -25.55 36.13
N GLN A 594 24.01 -24.42 35.48
CA GLN A 594 23.00 -23.38 35.19
C GLN A 594 22.41 -23.50 33.79
N LEU A 595 22.79 -24.53 33.02
CA LEU A 595 22.36 -24.68 31.64
C LEU A 595 20.87 -25.03 31.58
N GLU A 596 20.07 -24.18 30.94
CA GLU A 596 18.63 -24.36 30.79
C GLU A 596 18.30 -24.98 29.43
N LEU A 597 19.10 -24.64 28.40
CA LEU A 597 18.85 -25.06 27.03
C LEU A 597 20.16 -25.43 26.32
N LEU A 598 20.20 -26.64 25.76
CA LEU A 598 21.35 -27.18 25.04
C LEU A 598 20.93 -27.72 23.68
N TYR A 599 21.59 -27.27 22.62
CA TYR A 599 21.44 -27.84 21.29
C TYR A 599 22.68 -28.63 20.91
N LEU A 600 22.49 -29.91 20.59
CA LEU A 600 23.57 -30.82 20.24
C LEU A 600 23.51 -31.24 18.77
N PRO A 601 24.66 -31.55 18.16
CA PRO A 601 24.70 -32.16 16.83
C PRO A 601 23.88 -33.45 16.80
N LYS A 602 23.25 -33.73 15.65
CA LYS A 602 22.48 -34.98 15.44
C LYS A 602 23.30 -36.25 15.63
N ALA A 603 24.63 -36.17 15.54
CA ALA A 603 25.53 -37.30 15.74
C ALA A 603 25.55 -37.81 17.20
N ILE A 604 25.19 -36.97 18.18
CA ILE A 604 25.19 -37.34 19.59
C ILE A 604 23.80 -37.81 19.99
N SER A 605 23.62 -39.10 20.26
CA SER A 605 22.33 -39.62 20.71
C SER A 605 21.91 -39.02 22.05
N LEU A 606 20.66 -38.51 22.13
CA LEU A 606 20.05 -38.04 23.38
C LEU A 606 19.88 -39.15 24.43
N GLN A 607 19.96 -40.41 24.02
CA GLN A 607 19.88 -41.57 24.92
C GLN A 607 21.25 -42.04 25.42
N SER A 608 22.35 -41.41 24.99
CA SER A 608 23.69 -41.80 25.41
C SER A 608 23.93 -41.57 26.90
N GLU A 609 24.77 -42.40 27.51
CA GLU A 609 25.20 -42.24 28.91
C GLU A 609 25.81 -40.85 29.17
N ALA A 610 26.53 -40.31 28.19
CA ALA A 610 27.10 -38.97 28.25
C ALA A 610 26.03 -37.86 28.37
N VAL A 611 24.88 -38.02 27.69
CA VAL A 611 23.76 -37.08 27.81
C VAL A 611 23.04 -37.25 29.15
N GLN A 612 22.89 -38.48 29.63
CA GLN A 612 22.32 -38.74 30.96
C GLN A 612 23.17 -38.13 32.07
N ALA A 613 24.50 -38.19 31.94
CA ALA A 613 25.44 -37.66 32.93
C ALA A 613 25.41 -36.13 33.08
N ILE A 614 24.92 -35.39 32.08
CA ILE A 614 24.81 -33.92 32.11
C ILE A 614 23.40 -33.43 32.46
N TYR A 615 22.42 -34.34 32.53
CA TYR A 615 21.02 -33.98 32.73
C TYR A 615 20.74 -33.44 34.14
N HIS A 616 19.90 -32.41 34.22
CA HIS A 616 19.28 -31.96 35.46
C HIS A 616 17.85 -31.46 35.19
N PRO A 617 16.97 -31.37 36.20
CA PRO A 617 15.54 -31.09 36.01
C PRO A 617 15.19 -29.77 35.30
N GLY A 618 16.15 -28.85 35.16
CA GLY A 618 15.98 -27.57 34.46
C GLY A 618 16.56 -27.54 33.04
N LEU A 619 17.19 -28.62 32.58
CA LEU A 619 17.88 -28.68 31.29
C LEU A 619 16.99 -29.29 30.21
N THR A 620 16.76 -28.54 29.15
CA THR A 620 16.15 -29.03 27.91
C THR A 620 17.23 -29.25 26.85
N ILE A 621 17.26 -30.45 26.26
CA ILE A 621 18.23 -30.81 25.21
C ILE A 621 17.48 -31.04 23.88
N ARG A 622 17.98 -30.47 22.79
CA ARG A 622 17.36 -30.55 21.46
C ARG A 622 18.40 -30.81 20.37
N HIS A 623 17.94 -31.32 19.23
CA HIS A 623 18.72 -31.45 17.99
C HIS A 623 18.37 -30.42 16.92
N GLU A 624 17.26 -29.70 17.09
CA GLU A 624 16.80 -28.72 16.12
C GLU A 624 17.79 -27.56 16.07
N VAL A 625 18.32 -27.26 14.88
CA VAL A 625 19.11 -26.04 14.70
C VAL A 625 18.19 -24.86 15.00
N LEU A 626 18.54 -24.05 15.98
CA LEU A 626 17.93 -22.72 16.09
C LEU A 626 18.25 -22.00 14.79
N SER A 627 17.23 -21.67 13.98
CA SER A 627 17.41 -20.68 12.92
C SER A 627 18.07 -19.46 13.55
N ALA A 628 19.14 -18.94 12.93
CA ALA A 628 19.78 -17.71 13.39
C ALA A 628 18.68 -16.68 13.67
N CYS A 629 18.64 -16.12 14.88
CA CYS A 629 17.58 -15.20 15.26
C CYS A 629 17.76 -13.88 14.51
N PHE A 630 16.95 -13.72 13.45
CA PHE A 630 16.55 -12.50 12.71
C PHE A 630 17.64 -11.56 12.17
#